data_AF-A0A9X2AGD3-F1
#
_entry.id   AF-A0A9X2AGD3-F1
#
_cell.length_a   1.000
_cell.length_b   1.000
_cell.length_c   1.000
_cell.angle_alpha   90.00
_cell.angle_beta   90.00
_cell.angle_gamma   90.00
#
_symmetry.space_group_name_H-M   'P 1'
#
loop_
_entity.id
_entity.type
_entity.pdbx_description
1 polymer ?
#
loop_
_entity_poly.entity_id
_entity_poly.type
_entity_poly.pdbx_seq_one_letter_code
_entity_poly.pdbx_strand_id
1 'polypeptide(L)'
;MKTVGLGLILLLGMAASCKRDGAKTVAVNPASAAASKLQLDALRDSVDVKWRNMVESDDQKLALTRLLLRELHGQPGRSEAQLKALEQANARLKARRYDQATMSSSALIDQYDTAQDSLLNALYPVAAPNGGAPTENARNFVEGIQQLDAGVVGFRVIYDDAAKRYNNYLQLHGEELQSLGGKYVDLKPLPLFTIGAKP
;
A
#
# COMPACT_ATOMS: atom_id res chain seq x y z
N MET A 1 -49.55 -20.16 -16.72
CA MET A 1 -49.76 -20.50 -18.16
C MET A 1 -48.81 -19.67 -19.02
N LYS A 2 -48.04 -20.35 -19.88
CA LYS A 2 -47.54 -19.92 -21.22
C LYS A 2 -46.57 -18.71 -21.29
N THR A 3 -45.25 -18.93 -21.36
CA THR A 3 -44.38 -19.14 -22.55
C THR A 3 -43.91 -17.86 -23.29
N VAL A 4 -42.58 -17.68 -23.26
CA VAL A 4 -41.65 -17.44 -24.40
C VAL A 4 -41.64 -16.08 -25.11
N GLY A 5 -40.43 -15.53 -25.25
CA GLY A 5 -40.10 -14.44 -26.16
C GLY A 5 -38.59 -14.22 -26.26
N LEU A 6 -37.88 -15.17 -26.88
CA LEU A 6 -36.47 -15.07 -27.28
C LEU A 6 -36.34 -14.00 -28.38
N GLY A 7 -35.54 -12.96 -28.15
CA GLY A 7 -35.30 -11.88 -29.12
C GLY A 7 -33.84 -11.83 -29.54
N LEU A 8 -33.50 -12.59 -30.59
CA LEU A 8 -32.24 -12.54 -31.33
C LEU A 8 -32.21 -11.27 -32.20
N ILE A 9 -31.19 -10.42 -32.06
CA ILE A 9 -30.87 -9.39 -33.07
C ILE A 9 -29.42 -9.59 -33.50
N LEU A 10 -29.27 -10.03 -34.75
CA LEU A 10 -28.05 -10.16 -35.51
C LEU A 10 -27.81 -8.89 -36.37
N LEU A 11 -26.59 -8.37 -36.25
CA LEU A 11 -25.70 -7.77 -37.28
C LEU A 11 -26.18 -6.66 -38.22
N LEU A 12 -25.43 -5.55 -38.22
CA LEU A 12 -24.82 -4.87 -39.39
C LEU A 12 -23.79 -3.88 -38.79
N GLY A 13 -22.48 -3.86 -39.06
CA GLY A 13 -21.75 -4.21 -40.26
C GLY A 13 -21.29 -2.93 -40.99
N MET A 14 -20.26 -2.24 -40.49
CA MET A 14 -19.50 -1.27 -41.29
C MET A 14 -18.02 -1.61 -41.27
N ALA A 15 -17.62 -2.26 -42.35
CA ALA A 15 -16.24 -2.53 -42.71
C ALA A 15 -15.57 -1.22 -43.18
N ALA A 16 -14.73 -0.63 -42.34
CA ALA A 16 -13.69 0.27 -42.82
C ALA A 16 -12.51 -0.58 -43.29
N SER A 17 -12.43 -0.74 -44.61
CA SER A 17 -11.36 -1.43 -45.31
C SER A 17 -10.09 -0.56 -45.28
N CYS A 18 -9.28 -0.72 -44.23
CA CYS A 18 -7.86 -0.40 -44.29
C CYS A 18 -7.10 -1.70 -44.56
N LYS A 19 -6.59 -1.86 -45.79
CA LYS A 19 -5.52 -2.81 -46.10
C LYS A 19 -4.36 -2.54 -45.14
N ARG A 20 -4.23 -3.38 -44.12
CA ARG A 20 -3.03 -3.48 -43.28
C ARG A 20 -2.45 -4.85 -43.53
N ASP A 21 -1.26 -4.85 -44.12
CA ASP A 21 -0.52 -6.06 -44.45
C ASP A 21 -0.40 -6.97 -43.23
N GLY A 22 -0.93 -8.19 -43.37
CA GLY A 22 -0.32 -9.45 -42.89
C GLY A 22 0.12 -9.57 -41.44
N ALA A 23 -0.31 -8.73 -40.51
CA ALA A 23 -0.08 -8.98 -39.09
C ALA A 23 -0.98 -10.14 -38.65
N LYS A 24 -0.44 -11.37 -38.73
CA LYS A 24 -1.00 -12.53 -38.04
C LYS A 24 -1.21 -12.12 -36.58
N THR A 25 -2.46 -11.89 -36.18
CA THR A 25 -2.85 -11.84 -34.78
C THR A 25 -2.60 -13.25 -34.23
N VAL A 26 -1.40 -13.47 -33.71
CA VAL A 26 -1.09 -14.68 -32.96
C VAL A 26 -2.06 -14.71 -31.79
N ALA A 27 -3.02 -15.63 -31.84
CA ALA A 27 -3.93 -15.86 -30.73
C ALA A 27 -3.06 -16.16 -29.50
N VAL A 28 -3.07 -15.26 -28.53
CA VAL A 28 -2.36 -15.46 -27.27
C VAL A 28 -3.08 -16.61 -26.58
N ASN A 29 -2.45 -17.78 -26.49
CA ASN A 29 -2.94 -18.85 -25.65
C ASN A 29 -2.87 -18.34 -24.19
N PRO A 30 -4.01 -18.16 -23.50
CA PRO A 30 -4.02 -17.63 -22.14
C PRO A 30 -3.31 -18.58 -21.14
N ALA A 31 -3.13 -19.85 -21.49
CA ALA A 31 -2.37 -20.83 -20.72
C ALA A 31 -0.88 -20.92 -21.13
N SER A 32 -0.38 -20.03 -22.00
CA SER A 32 1.03 -20.03 -22.36
C SER A 32 1.89 -19.47 -21.23
N ALA A 33 3.16 -19.90 -21.17
CA ALA A 33 4.15 -19.33 -20.27
C ALA A 33 4.33 -17.81 -20.48
N ALA A 34 4.21 -17.33 -21.73
CA ALA A 34 4.26 -15.90 -22.04
C ALA A 34 3.07 -15.11 -21.49
N ALA A 35 1.86 -15.64 -21.58
CA ALA A 35 0.68 -15.04 -20.96
C ALA A 35 0.80 -15.06 -19.43
N SER A 36 1.31 -16.17 -18.88
CA SER A 36 1.52 -16.31 -17.43
C SER A 36 2.52 -15.30 -16.89
N LYS A 37 3.61 -15.09 -17.62
CA LYS A 37 4.60 -14.05 -17.31
C LYS A 37 3.97 -12.66 -17.30
N LEU A 38 3.22 -12.30 -18.35
CA LEU A 38 2.61 -10.97 -18.47
C LEU A 38 1.67 -10.67 -17.30
N GLN A 39 0.82 -11.65 -16.94
CA GLN A 39 -0.10 -11.52 -15.83
C GLN A 39 0.65 -11.46 -14.48
N LEU A 40 1.69 -12.26 -14.30
CA LEU A 40 2.53 -12.22 -13.10
C LEU A 40 3.19 -10.84 -12.93
N ASP A 41 3.79 -10.30 -13.99
CA ASP A 41 4.44 -8.98 -13.96
C ASP A 41 3.44 -7.89 -13.58
N ALA A 42 2.22 -7.91 -14.15
CA ALA A 42 1.16 -6.97 -13.80
C ALA A 42 0.71 -7.10 -12.33
N LEU A 43 0.63 -8.33 -11.80
CA LEU A 43 0.32 -8.56 -10.39
C LEU A 43 1.44 -8.04 -9.48
N ARG A 44 2.70 -8.28 -9.86
CA ARG A 44 3.88 -7.79 -9.13
C ARG A 44 3.88 -6.26 -9.06
N ASP A 45 3.67 -5.58 -10.19
CA ASP A 45 3.57 -4.12 -10.26
C ASP A 45 2.45 -3.59 -9.37
N SER A 46 1.31 -4.30 -9.32
CA SER A 46 0.20 -3.95 -8.44
C SER A 46 0.61 -3.97 -6.97
N VAL A 47 1.27 -5.04 -6.52
CA VAL A 47 1.74 -5.16 -5.13
C VAL A 47 2.75 -4.07 -4.80
N ASP A 48 3.69 -3.81 -5.71
CA ASP A 48 4.73 -2.80 -5.50
C ASP A 48 4.13 -1.38 -5.41
N VAL A 49 3.09 -1.06 -6.20
CA VAL A 49 2.33 0.19 -6.05
C VAL A 49 1.66 0.27 -4.67
N LYS A 50 0.99 -0.79 -4.21
CA LYS A 50 0.28 -0.76 -2.90
C LYS A 50 1.27 -0.60 -1.74
N TRP A 51 2.39 -1.31 -1.81
CA TRP A 51 3.47 -1.16 -0.84
C TRP A 51 4.03 0.27 -0.82
N ARG A 52 4.36 0.86 -1.99
CA ARG A 52 4.85 2.23 -2.07
C ARG A 52 3.86 3.23 -1.50
N ASN A 53 2.57 3.11 -1.82
CA ASN A 53 1.55 4.02 -1.30
C ASN A 53 1.45 3.97 0.23
N MET A 54 1.57 2.77 0.83
CA MET A 54 1.61 2.62 2.28
C MET A 54 2.84 3.32 2.88
N VAL A 55 4.03 3.08 2.32
CA VAL A 55 5.28 3.69 2.77
C VAL A 55 5.26 5.22 2.61
N GLU A 56 4.68 5.71 1.51
CA GLU A 56 4.57 7.14 1.23
C GLU A 56 3.61 7.84 2.21
N SER A 57 2.45 7.26 2.47
CA SER A 57 1.51 7.77 3.49
C SER A 57 2.17 7.89 4.86
N ASP A 58 2.99 6.91 5.22
CA ASP A 58 3.69 6.92 6.50
C ASP A 58 4.86 7.91 6.52
N ASP A 59 5.62 8.05 5.42
CA ASP A 59 6.63 9.09 5.26
C ASP A 59 6.03 10.51 5.33
N GLN A 60 4.82 10.71 4.78
CA GLN A 60 4.06 11.95 4.92
C GLN A 60 3.66 12.21 6.38
N LYS A 61 3.22 11.18 7.11
CA LYS A 61 2.91 11.28 8.56
C LYS A 61 4.13 11.76 9.34
N LEU A 62 5.29 11.13 9.14
CA LEU A 62 6.56 11.52 9.77
C LEU A 62 7.03 12.93 9.35
N ALA A 63 6.69 13.40 8.16
CA ALA A 63 7.01 14.75 7.69
C ALA A 63 6.11 15.81 8.35
N LEU A 64 4.80 15.56 8.43
CA LEU A 64 3.86 16.44 9.13
C LEU A 64 4.19 16.53 10.62
N THR A 65 4.54 15.41 11.27
CA THR A 65 5.01 15.44 12.66
C THR A 65 6.23 16.33 12.85
N ARG A 66 7.20 16.33 11.92
CA ARG A 66 8.35 17.24 11.97
C ARG A 66 7.95 18.70 11.78
N LEU A 67 7.02 18.97 10.87
CA LEU A 67 6.50 20.34 10.65
C LEU A 67 5.80 20.86 11.90
N LEU A 68 4.97 20.03 12.54
CA LEU A 68 4.29 20.36 13.78
C LEU A 68 5.28 20.63 14.92
N LEU A 69 6.30 19.78 15.09
CA LEU A 69 7.32 20.00 16.14
C LEU A 69 8.08 21.32 15.94
N ARG A 70 8.44 21.65 14.70
CA ARG A 70 9.05 22.96 14.37
C ARG A 70 8.12 24.13 14.67
N GLU A 71 6.84 24.01 14.32
CA GLU A 71 5.83 25.03 14.63
C GLU A 71 5.73 25.24 16.15
N LEU A 72 5.75 24.16 16.93
CA LEU A 72 5.66 24.21 18.40
C LEU A 72 6.89 24.82 19.07
N HIS A 73 8.10 24.66 18.52
CA HIS A 73 9.29 25.38 19.00
C HIS A 73 9.15 26.90 18.88
N GLY A 74 8.35 27.40 17.93
CA GLY A 74 8.05 28.81 17.79
C GLY A 74 7.04 29.36 18.80
N GLN A 75 6.42 28.51 19.62
CA GLN A 75 5.33 28.90 20.53
C GLN A 75 5.84 29.16 21.95
N PRO A 76 5.34 30.22 22.63
CA PRO A 76 5.72 30.49 24.00
C PRO A 76 5.22 29.41 24.97
N GLY A 77 5.95 29.23 26.08
CA GLY A 77 5.55 28.34 27.17
C GLY A 77 5.69 26.85 26.89
N ARG A 78 6.41 26.46 25.83
CA ARG A 78 6.69 25.05 25.50
C ARG A 78 7.98 24.56 26.15
N SER A 79 7.98 23.29 26.54
CA SER A 79 9.16 22.63 27.09
C SER A 79 10.09 22.21 25.95
N GLU A 80 11.20 22.92 25.78
CA GLU A 80 12.26 22.59 24.81
C GLU A 80 12.77 21.15 24.95
N ALA A 81 12.93 20.68 26.19
CA ALA A 81 13.36 19.31 26.47
C ALA A 81 12.33 18.28 25.97
N GLN A 82 11.04 18.56 26.15
CA GLN A 82 9.97 17.68 25.67
C GLN A 82 9.89 17.65 24.15
N LEU A 83 9.94 18.81 23.50
CA LEU A 83 9.91 18.91 22.03
C LEU A 83 11.09 18.18 21.40
N LYS A 84 12.30 18.37 21.94
CA LYS A 84 13.51 17.66 21.48
C LYS A 84 13.40 16.14 21.65
N ALA A 85 12.77 15.67 22.73
CA ALA A 85 12.54 14.23 22.94
C ALA A 85 11.56 13.66 21.88
N LEU A 86 10.50 14.40 21.57
CA LEU A 86 9.53 14.02 20.52
C LEU A 86 10.18 14.02 19.12
N GLU A 87 11.02 15.00 18.81
CA GLU A 87 11.79 15.03 17.56
C GLU A 87 12.70 13.81 17.41
N GLN A 88 13.42 13.44 18.47
CA GLN A 88 14.28 12.26 18.48
C GLN A 88 13.47 10.97 18.31
N ALA A 89 12.31 10.87 18.97
CA ALA A 89 11.41 9.74 18.82
C ALA A 89 10.93 9.62 17.37
N ASN A 90 10.49 10.72 16.76
CA ASN A 90 10.06 10.75 15.36
C ASN A 90 11.19 10.38 14.38
N ALA A 91 12.40 10.88 14.60
CA ALA A 91 13.57 10.58 13.76
C ALA A 91 13.95 9.09 13.78
N ARG A 92 13.69 8.38 14.88
CA ARG A 92 13.98 6.95 15.04
C ARG A 92 12.95 6.05 14.37
N LEU A 93 11.74 6.54 14.07
CA LEU A 93 10.66 5.71 13.51
C LEU A 93 11.06 5.12 12.16
N LYS A 94 11.59 5.90 11.23
CA LYS A 94 11.94 5.38 9.90
C LYS A 94 12.91 4.19 9.94
N ALA A 95 13.85 4.18 10.89
CA ALA A 95 14.80 3.09 11.07
C ALA A 95 14.20 1.84 11.74
N ARG A 96 13.04 1.97 12.42
CA ARG A 96 12.31 0.88 13.07
C ARG A 96 11.25 0.26 12.16
N ARG A 97 10.88 0.95 11.09
CA ARG A 97 9.83 0.49 10.17
C ARG A 97 10.26 -0.84 9.54
N TYR A 98 9.35 -1.81 9.54
CA TYR A 98 9.48 -3.03 8.77
C TYR A 98 9.50 -2.73 7.25
N ASP A 99 9.95 -3.69 6.47
CA ASP A 99 9.99 -3.62 5.00
C ASP A 99 9.08 -4.67 4.35
N GLN A 100 9.04 -4.70 3.02
CA GLN A 100 8.18 -5.64 2.28
C GLN A 100 8.58 -7.09 2.56
N ALA A 101 9.83 -7.38 2.90
CA ALA A 101 10.31 -8.73 3.17
C ALA A 101 9.98 -9.19 4.61
N THR A 102 9.84 -8.24 5.53
CA THR A 102 9.61 -8.48 6.97
C THR A 102 8.17 -8.20 7.40
N MET A 103 7.29 -7.82 6.48
CA MET A 103 5.87 -7.52 6.71
C MET A 103 5.08 -8.67 7.39
N SER A 104 5.53 -9.92 7.30
CA SER A 104 4.89 -11.04 8.01
C SER A 104 5.26 -11.11 9.50
N SER A 105 6.19 -10.26 9.97
CA SER A 105 6.60 -10.24 11.37
C SER A 105 5.68 -9.35 12.19
N SER A 106 4.70 -9.96 12.86
CA SER A 106 3.83 -9.24 13.82
C SER A 106 4.66 -8.48 14.85
N ALA A 107 5.74 -9.07 15.36
CA ALA A 107 6.58 -8.41 16.36
C ALA A 107 7.22 -7.11 15.86
N LEU A 108 7.65 -7.03 14.59
CA LEU A 108 8.22 -5.80 14.03
C LEU A 108 7.12 -4.76 13.76
N ILE A 109 5.95 -5.20 13.30
CA ILE A 109 4.76 -4.35 13.14
C ILE A 109 4.36 -3.76 14.49
N ASP A 110 4.16 -4.59 15.51
CA ASP A 110 3.71 -4.18 16.83
C ASP A 110 4.70 -3.21 17.48
N GLN A 111 6.00 -3.47 17.35
CA GLN A 111 7.04 -2.55 17.83
C GLN A 111 7.00 -1.20 17.11
N TYR A 112 6.75 -1.21 15.81
CA TYR A 112 6.65 0.01 15.02
C TYR A 112 5.41 0.82 15.40
N ASP A 113 4.24 0.18 15.39
CA ASP A 113 2.94 0.80 15.68
C ASP A 113 2.91 1.33 17.12
N THR A 114 3.39 0.54 18.09
CA THR A 114 3.52 0.99 19.48
C THR A 114 4.39 2.24 19.60
N ALA A 115 5.48 2.32 18.83
CA ALA A 115 6.35 3.49 18.84
C ALA A 115 5.69 4.73 18.20
N GLN A 116 4.90 4.54 17.14
CA GLN A 116 4.11 5.61 16.54
C GLN A 116 3.03 6.11 17.50
N ASP A 117 2.24 5.20 18.08
CA ASP A 117 1.17 5.52 19.03
C ASP A 117 1.73 6.26 20.25
N SER A 118 2.85 5.77 20.79
CA SER A 118 3.52 6.43 21.93
C SER A 118 3.95 7.85 21.59
N LEU A 119 4.49 8.08 20.39
CA LEU A 119 4.86 9.42 19.92
C LEU A 119 3.63 10.32 19.79
N LEU A 120 2.58 9.86 19.12
CA LEU A 120 1.39 10.65 18.85
C LEU A 120 0.61 10.97 20.13
N ASN A 121 0.47 10.01 21.04
CA ASN A 121 -0.15 10.20 22.35
C ASN A 121 0.60 11.22 23.21
N ALA A 122 1.93 11.29 23.10
CA ALA A 122 2.73 12.30 23.78
C ALA A 122 2.69 13.67 23.07
N LEU A 123 2.56 13.68 21.74
CA LEU A 123 2.56 14.88 20.92
C LEU A 123 1.24 15.65 20.99
N TYR A 124 0.09 15.00 20.87
CA TYR A 124 -1.20 15.68 20.74
C TYR A 124 -1.54 16.59 21.93
N PRO A 125 -1.32 16.21 23.21
CA PRO A 125 -1.55 17.11 24.33
C PRO A 125 -0.68 18.36 24.31
N VAL A 126 0.52 18.28 23.73
CA VAL A 126 1.41 19.43 23.52
C VAL A 126 0.94 20.26 22.35
N ALA A 127 0.54 19.63 21.25
CA ALA A 127 0.15 20.28 20.01
C ALA A 127 -1.21 20.99 20.10
N ALA A 128 -2.17 20.43 20.82
CA ALA A 128 -3.53 20.94 20.94
C ALA A 128 -4.05 20.77 22.39
N PRO A 129 -3.49 21.50 23.37
CA PRO A 129 -3.95 21.43 24.75
C PRO A 129 -5.45 21.79 24.82
N ASN A 130 -6.24 20.97 25.53
CA ASN A 130 -7.70 21.11 25.61
C ASN A 130 -8.42 21.11 24.25
N GLY A 131 -7.82 20.52 23.22
CA GLY A 131 -8.37 20.48 21.85
C GLY A 131 -8.12 21.75 21.03
N GLY A 132 -7.40 22.74 21.56
CA GLY A 132 -7.06 23.98 20.86
C GLY A 132 -5.59 24.03 20.43
N ALA A 133 -5.33 23.93 19.13
CA ALA A 133 -3.99 24.17 18.60
C ALA A 133 -3.60 25.66 18.69
N PRO A 134 -2.32 25.99 18.96
CA PRO A 134 -1.86 27.36 19.19
C PRO A 134 -1.89 28.22 17.91
N THR A 135 -1.82 27.59 16.74
CA THR A 135 -1.88 28.26 15.42
C THR A 135 -2.73 27.45 14.46
N GLU A 136 -3.17 28.09 13.37
CA GLU A 136 -3.85 27.40 12.26
C GLU A 136 -2.96 26.33 11.61
N ASN A 137 -1.67 26.63 11.42
CA ASN A 137 -0.70 25.65 10.93
C ASN A 137 -0.62 24.42 11.83
N ALA A 138 -0.49 24.61 13.15
CA ALA A 138 -0.46 23.51 14.09
C ALA A 138 -1.75 22.67 14.03
N ARG A 139 -2.91 23.31 13.88
CA ARG A 139 -4.20 22.63 13.69
C ARG A 139 -4.20 21.77 12.43
N ASN A 140 -3.83 22.36 11.29
CA ASN A 140 -3.80 21.68 10.00
C ASN A 140 -2.84 20.49 10.01
N PHE A 141 -1.69 20.61 10.69
CA PHE A 141 -0.76 19.49 10.84
C PHE A 141 -1.32 18.39 11.75
N VAL A 142 -1.97 18.72 12.87
CA VAL A 142 -2.63 17.73 13.73
C VAL A 142 -3.71 16.96 12.96
N GLU A 143 -4.59 17.67 12.25
CA GLU A 143 -5.66 17.06 11.46
C GLU A 143 -5.10 16.16 10.34
N GLY A 144 -4.06 16.63 9.63
CA GLY A 144 -3.40 15.83 8.59
C GLY A 144 -2.72 14.57 9.14
N ILE A 145 -2.07 14.65 10.31
CA ILE A 145 -1.49 13.48 10.97
C ILE A 145 -2.60 12.48 11.36
N GLN A 146 -3.69 12.95 11.96
CA GLN A 146 -4.82 12.10 12.34
C GLN A 146 -5.45 11.39 11.13
N GLN A 147 -5.60 12.09 10.00
CA GLN A 147 -6.14 11.52 8.78
C GLN A 147 -5.23 10.42 8.20
N LEU A 148 -3.91 10.65 8.16
CA LEU A 148 -2.95 9.65 7.68
C LEU A 148 -2.91 8.44 8.62
N ASP A 149 -3.00 8.67 9.93
CA ASP A 149 -2.97 7.63 10.95
C ASP A 149 -4.19 6.70 10.86
N ALA A 150 -5.39 7.27 10.68
CA ALA A 150 -6.62 6.50 10.46
C ALA A 150 -6.57 5.63 9.18
N GLY A 151 -5.74 5.98 8.21
CA GLY A 151 -5.59 5.26 6.94
C GLY A 151 -4.69 4.01 7.00
N VAL A 152 -3.87 3.84 8.03
CA VAL A 152 -2.80 2.81 8.08
C VAL A 152 -3.33 1.39 7.85
N VAL A 153 -4.42 1.03 8.52
CA VAL A 153 -5.05 -0.30 8.38
C VAL A 153 -5.56 -0.52 6.95
N GLY A 154 -6.13 0.52 6.34
CA GLY A 154 -6.63 0.46 4.95
C GLY A 154 -5.51 0.15 3.95
N PHE A 155 -4.35 0.79 4.09
CA PHE A 155 -3.19 0.50 3.24
C PHE A 155 -2.71 -0.95 3.37
N ARG A 156 -2.67 -1.48 4.59
CA ARG A 156 -2.27 -2.87 4.86
C ARG A 156 -3.24 -3.88 4.24
N VAL A 157 -4.54 -3.65 4.36
CA VAL A 157 -5.57 -4.50 3.73
C VAL A 157 -5.44 -4.50 2.20
N ILE A 158 -5.22 -3.33 1.60
CA ILE A 158 -5.07 -3.20 0.15
C ILE A 158 -3.78 -3.87 -0.34
N TYR A 159 -2.70 -3.78 0.42
CA TYR A 159 -1.47 -4.53 0.15
C TYR A 159 -1.73 -6.04 0.22
N ASP A 160 -2.37 -6.53 1.30
CA ASP A 160 -2.66 -7.95 1.49
C ASP A 160 -3.52 -8.52 0.37
N ASP A 161 -4.53 -7.79 -0.10
CA ASP A 161 -5.35 -8.24 -1.25
C ASP A 161 -4.49 -8.41 -2.51
N ALA A 162 -3.65 -7.43 -2.83
CA ALA A 162 -2.76 -7.51 -3.99
C ALA A 162 -1.76 -8.67 -3.86
N ALA A 163 -1.14 -8.82 -2.68
CA ALA A 163 -0.15 -9.86 -2.40
C ALA A 163 -0.79 -11.26 -2.45
N LYS A 164 -2.02 -11.43 -1.94
CA LYS A 164 -2.78 -12.68 -2.07
C LYS A 164 -3.06 -13.05 -3.52
N ARG A 165 -3.45 -12.09 -4.37
CA ARG A 165 -3.64 -12.34 -5.81
C ARG A 165 -2.35 -12.79 -6.47
N TYR A 166 -1.23 -12.13 -6.19
CA TYR A 166 0.08 -12.53 -6.68
C TYR A 166 0.47 -13.93 -6.20
N ASN A 167 0.33 -14.22 -4.90
CA ASN A 167 0.68 -15.50 -4.30
C ASN A 167 -0.17 -16.65 -4.85
N ASN A 168 -1.48 -16.44 -5.00
CA ASN A 168 -2.39 -17.42 -5.60
C ASN A 168 -2.02 -17.68 -7.07
N TYR A 169 -1.64 -16.63 -7.81
CA TYR A 169 -1.21 -16.77 -9.19
C TYR A 169 0.08 -17.60 -9.32
N LEU A 170 1.06 -17.35 -8.45
CA LEU A 170 2.27 -18.17 -8.36
C LEU A 170 1.97 -19.63 -8.08
N GLN A 171 1.01 -19.91 -7.19
CA GLN A 171 0.62 -21.28 -6.85
C GLN A 171 -0.04 -21.99 -8.04
N LEU A 172 -0.88 -21.29 -8.79
CA LEU A 172 -1.65 -21.88 -9.91
C LEU A 172 -0.83 -22.06 -11.19
N HIS A 173 0.15 -21.18 -11.43
CA HIS A 173 0.94 -21.14 -12.69
C HIS A 173 2.43 -21.40 -12.46
N GLY A 174 2.78 -22.03 -11.34
CA GLY A 174 4.17 -22.20 -10.91
C GLY A 174 5.02 -22.95 -11.93
N GLU A 175 4.49 -24.03 -12.50
CA GLU A 175 5.20 -24.86 -13.48
C GLU A 175 5.45 -24.10 -14.79
N GLU A 176 4.44 -23.40 -15.32
CA GLU A 176 4.58 -22.59 -16.53
C GLU A 176 5.56 -21.44 -16.32
N LEU A 177 5.53 -20.80 -15.15
CA LEU A 177 6.46 -19.74 -14.80
C LEU A 177 7.89 -20.25 -14.65
N GLN A 178 8.10 -21.39 -13.98
CA GLN A 178 9.43 -22.00 -13.84
C GLN A 178 10.02 -22.41 -15.19
N SER A 179 9.18 -22.84 -16.15
CA SER A 179 9.61 -23.19 -17.50
C SER A 179 10.27 -22.03 -18.27
N LEU A 180 10.04 -20.77 -17.84
CA LEU A 180 10.67 -19.58 -18.41
C LEU A 180 12.15 -19.43 -18.00
N GLY A 181 12.59 -20.16 -16.98
CA GLY A 181 13.96 -20.10 -16.47
C GLY A 181 14.33 -18.76 -15.84
N GLY A 182 15.64 -18.54 -15.63
CA GLY A 182 16.18 -17.29 -15.12
C GLY A 182 15.58 -16.89 -13.77
N LYS A 183 15.10 -15.64 -13.63
CA LYS A 183 14.52 -15.14 -12.38
C LYS A 183 13.17 -15.79 -12.00
N TYR A 184 12.55 -16.56 -12.89
CA TYR A 184 11.23 -17.16 -12.66
C TYR A 184 11.29 -18.54 -11.99
N VAL A 185 12.48 -19.14 -11.84
CA VAL A 185 12.65 -20.46 -11.20
C VAL A 185 12.46 -20.40 -9.68
N ASP A 186 12.84 -19.28 -9.06
CA ASP A 186 12.87 -19.11 -7.61
C ASP A 186 11.84 -18.05 -7.13
N LEU A 187 10.69 -17.96 -7.83
CA LEU A 187 9.62 -17.05 -7.42
C LEU A 187 9.08 -17.47 -6.05
N LYS A 188 9.08 -16.52 -5.12
CA LYS A 188 8.56 -16.74 -3.76
C LYS A 188 7.26 -15.98 -3.56
N PRO A 189 6.33 -16.53 -2.76
CA PRO A 189 5.20 -15.78 -2.23
C PRO A 189 5.70 -14.53 -1.49
N LEU A 190 4.94 -13.44 -1.62
CA LEU A 190 5.13 -12.23 -0.84
C LEU A 190 4.53 -12.42 0.56
N PRO A 191 5.17 -11.86 1.60
CA PRO A 191 4.63 -11.92 2.95
C PRO A 191 3.34 -11.11 3.02
N LEU A 192 2.46 -11.52 3.92
CA LEU A 192 1.19 -10.85 4.22
C LEU A 192 1.28 -10.22 5.61
N PHE A 193 0.54 -9.15 5.83
CA PHE A 193 0.38 -8.53 7.15
C PHE A 193 -0.41 -9.46 8.11
N THR A 194 -1.45 -10.12 7.59
CA THR A 194 -2.36 -11.01 8.34
C THR A 194 -2.94 -10.43 9.63
N ILE A 195 -4.11 -9.79 9.51
CA ILE A 195 -5.03 -9.62 10.65
C ILE A 195 -5.73 -10.98 10.87
N GLY A 196 -5.37 -11.69 11.95
CA GLY A 196 -6.14 -12.85 12.43
C GLY A 196 -5.73 -14.23 11.90
N ALA A 197 -4.57 -14.39 11.25
CA ALA A 197 -3.99 -15.73 11.11
C ALA A 197 -3.33 -16.10 12.43
N LYS A 198 -4.02 -16.89 13.27
CA LYS A 198 -3.33 -17.64 14.32
C LYS A 198 -2.32 -18.57 13.62
N PRO A 199 -1.11 -18.75 14.18
CA PRO A 199 -0.19 -19.78 13.73
C PRO A 199 -0.84 -21.17 13.78
#